data_AF-A0A4R5L597-F1
#
_entry.id   AF-A0A4R5L597-F1
#
_cell.length_a   1.000
_cell.length_b   1.000
_cell.length_c   1.000
_cell.angle_alpha   90.00
_cell.angle_beta   90.00
_cell.angle_gamma   90.00
#
_symmetry.space_group_name_H-M   'P 1'
#
loop_
_entity.id
_entity.type
_entity.pdbx_description
1 polymer ?
#
loop_
_entity_poly.entity_id
_entity_poly.type
_entity_poly.pdbx_seq_one_letter_code
_entity_poly.pdbx_strand_id
1 'polypeptide(L)'
;MISAAPRHGELSDFLTLTDGLSIARVAEALRCCTRTIRNYVAGRSPIPWHRIELLRLLKRETAAAPAETRPDDSDVGLTANIEPDPAAPDVPPAELLAWVGVHAPHFLSSQRSFALYVRGWNVVDKIRRAKREGTFADVLVRWRVLALEIPKSWRSGRLLKDNGPPAYHR
;
A
#
# COMPACT_ATOMS: atom_id res chain seq x y z
N MET A 1 17.14 24.74 21.44
CA MET A 1 17.50 23.33 21.71
C MET A 1 16.32 22.46 21.30
N ILE A 2 16.44 21.70 20.21
CA ILE A 2 15.39 20.75 19.80
C ILE A 2 15.53 19.55 20.74
N SER A 3 14.60 19.37 21.67
CA SER A 3 14.55 18.15 22.50
C SER A 3 14.55 16.94 21.57
N ALA A 4 15.52 16.04 21.73
CA ALA A 4 15.58 14.81 20.96
C ALA A 4 14.26 14.06 21.14
N ALA A 5 13.61 13.72 20.02
CA ALA A 5 12.35 12.98 20.07
C ALA A 5 12.54 11.69 20.89
N PRO A 6 11.60 11.34 21.77
CA PRO A 6 11.72 10.14 22.61
C PRO A 6 11.92 8.90 21.72
N ARG A 7 12.89 8.06 22.08
CA ARG A 7 13.22 6.85 21.29
C ARG A 7 12.12 5.80 21.37
N HIS A 8 11.38 5.79 22.48
CA HIS A 8 10.33 4.83 22.77
C HIS A 8 9.06 5.56 23.18
N GLY A 9 7.91 4.96 22.85
CA GLY A 9 6.61 5.41 23.31
C GLY A 9 6.19 4.73 24.61
N GLU A 10 5.26 5.35 25.31
CA GLU A 10 4.72 4.84 26.58
C GLU A 10 3.74 3.69 26.35
N LEU A 11 3.74 2.72 27.28
CA LEU A 11 2.78 1.60 27.26
C LEU A 11 1.34 2.08 27.47
N SER A 12 1.13 3.07 28.33
CA SER A 12 -0.19 3.67 28.58
C SER A 12 -0.82 4.25 27.31
N ASP A 13 -0.01 4.98 26.52
CA ASP A 13 -0.42 5.51 25.22
C ASP A 13 -0.79 4.39 24.25
N PHE A 14 0.05 3.35 24.19
CA PHE A 14 -0.21 2.19 23.34
C PHE A 14 -1.55 1.54 23.68
N LEU A 15 -1.78 1.24 24.96
CA LEU A 15 -3.01 0.61 25.43
C LEU A 15 -4.24 1.46 25.13
N THR A 16 -4.17 2.78 25.35
CA THR A 16 -5.26 3.73 25.08
C THR A 16 -5.60 3.83 23.59
N LEU A 17 -4.58 3.73 22.72
CA LEU A 17 -4.76 3.80 21.27
C LEU A 17 -5.26 2.48 20.69
N THR A 18 -4.94 1.36 21.32
CA THR A 18 -5.38 0.02 20.90
C THR A 18 -6.59 -0.51 21.65
N ASP A 19 -7.19 0.29 22.54
CA ASP A 19 -8.31 -0.15 23.36
C ASP A 19 -9.47 -0.66 22.49
N GLY A 20 -10.04 -1.80 22.90
CA GLY A 20 -11.08 -2.50 22.14
C GLY A 20 -10.61 -3.21 20.84
N LEU A 21 -9.34 -3.12 20.44
CA LEU A 21 -8.81 -3.83 19.27
C LEU A 21 -8.21 -5.19 19.65
N SER A 22 -8.42 -6.18 18.78
CA SER A 22 -7.74 -7.47 18.93
C SER A 22 -6.25 -7.36 18.63
N ILE A 23 -5.43 -8.20 19.25
CA ILE A 23 -3.97 -8.28 18.99
C ILE A 23 -3.68 -8.48 17.49
N ALA A 24 -4.51 -9.27 16.81
CA ALA A 24 -4.39 -9.49 15.37
C ALA A 24 -4.63 -8.20 14.58
N ARG A 25 -5.66 -7.42 14.94
CA ARG A 25 -5.98 -6.16 14.27
C ARG A 25 -4.91 -5.09 14.49
N VAL A 26 -4.35 -5.02 15.71
CA VAL A 26 -3.22 -4.12 16.01
C VAL A 26 -1.97 -4.54 15.23
N ALA A 27 -1.71 -5.85 15.14
CA ALA A 27 -0.56 -6.38 14.40
C ALA A 27 -0.68 -6.09 12.90
N GLU A 28 -1.88 -6.22 12.34
CA GLU A 28 -2.21 -5.85 10.97
C GLU A 28 -2.01 -4.35 10.72
N ALA A 29 -2.61 -3.49 11.57
CA ALA A 29 -2.47 -2.03 11.48
C ALA A 29 -1.01 -1.56 11.54
N LEU A 30 -0.20 -2.20 12.39
CA LEU A 30 1.22 -1.91 12.52
C LEU A 30 2.11 -2.73 11.57
N ARG A 31 1.54 -3.61 10.74
CA ARG A 31 2.27 -4.50 9.81
C ARG A 31 3.44 -5.21 10.47
N CYS A 32 3.15 -5.86 11.59
CA CYS A 32 4.11 -6.66 12.35
C CYS A 32 3.46 -7.98 12.80
N CYS A 33 4.23 -8.88 13.41
CA CYS A 33 3.67 -10.13 13.89
C CYS A 33 2.92 -9.94 15.22
N THR A 34 1.90 -10.78 15.46
CA THR A 34 1.14 -10.78 16.73
C THR A 34 2.03 -11.01 17.95
N ARG A 35 3.16 -11.69 17.79
CA ARG A 35 4.17 -11.87 18.85
C ARG A 35 4.76 -10.53 19.30
N THR A 36 5.04 -9.62 18.38
CA THR A 36 5.55 -8.27 18.70
C THR A 36 4.55 -7.50 19.53
N ILE A 37 3.26 -7.52 19.16
CA ILE A 37 2.20 -6.85 19.91
C ILE A 37 2.04 -7.45 21.31
N ARG A 38 2.06 -8.79 21.43
CA ARG A 38 2.04 -9.47 22.75
C ARG A 38 3.22 -9.06 23.63
N ASN A 39 4.40 -8.81 23.04
CA ASN A 39 5.56 -8.36 23.79
C ASN A 39 5.44 -6.90 24.24
N TYR A 40 4.84 -6.03 23.43
CA TYR A 40 4.55 -4.65 23.82
C TYR A 40 3.54 -4.60 24.97
N VAL A 41 2.40 -5.29 24.84
CA VAL A 41 1.36 -5.35 25.88
C VAL A 41 1.91 -5.90 27.20
N ALA A 42 2.79 -6.90 27.12
CA ALA A 42 3.41 -7.51 28.30
C ALA A 42 4.65 -6.76 28.82
N GLY A 43 5.01 -5.59 28.26
CA GLY A 43 6.19 -4.83 28.67
C GLY A 43 7.53 -5.52 28.42
N ARG A 44 7.56 -6.60 27.63
CA ARG A 44 8.78 -7.40 27.34
C ARG A 44 9.65 -6.79 26.25
N SER A 45 9.15 -5.79 25.53
CA SER A 45 9.91 -5.09 24.50
C SER A 45 9.54 -3.62 24.49
N PRO A 46 10.52 -2.72 24.34
CA PRO A 46 10.22 -1.30 24.27
C PRO A 46 9.46 -0.99 22.98
N ILE A 47 8.46 -0.12 23.07
CA ILE A 47 7.62 0.25 21.93
C ILE A 47 8.32 1.39 21.19
N PRO A 48 8.72 1.24 19.91
CA PRO A 48 9.34 2.34 19.18
C PRO A 48 8.35 3.51 19.07
N TRP A 49 8.82 4.73 19.32
CA TRP A 49 7.96 5.93 19.32
C TRP A 49 7.09 6.06 18.06
N HIS A 50 7.68 5.81 16.89
CA HIS A 50 6.97 5.85 15.61
C HIS A 50 5.74 4.92 15.53
N ARG A 51 5.70 3.83 16.31
CA ARG A 51 4.53 2.93 16.37
C ARG A 51 3.35 3.59 17.07
N ILE A 52 3.58 4.37 18.11
CA ILE A 52 2.53 5.16 18.78
C ILE A 52 2.00 6.23 17.83
N GLU A 53 2.88 6.90 17.10
CA GLU A 53 2.46 7.96 16.18
C GLU A 53 1.62 7.44 15.01
N LEU A 54 1.97 6.26 14.46
CA LEU A 54 1.12 5.59 13.47
C LEU A 54 -0.29 5.29 13.99
N LEU A 55 -0.41 4.79 15.23
CA LEU A 55 -1.72 4.51 15.83
C LEU A 55 -2.54 5.79 16.03
N ARG A 56 -1.90 6.91 16.34
CA ARG A 56 -2.59 8.22 16.47
C ARG A 56 -3.11 8.72 15.13
N LEU A 57 -2.33 8.57 14.06
CA LEU A 57 -2.77 8.93 12.70
C LEU A 57 -3.96 8.08 12.26
N LEU A 58 -3.87 6.76 12.44
CA LEU A 58 -4.98 5.84 12.10
C LEU A 58 -6.26 6.16 12.88
N LYS A 59 -6.14 6.47 14.18
CA LYS A 59 -7.29 6.86 15.01
C LYS A 59 -7.91 8.18 14.56
N ARG A 60 -7.09 9.14 14.12
CA ARG A 60 -7.56 10.41 13.52
C ARG A 60 -8.26 10.19 12.18
N GLU A 61 -7.70 9.38 11.30
CA GLU A 61 -8.32 9.03 10.01
C GLU A 61 -9.69 8.35 10.21
N THR A 62 -9.77 7.44 11.18
CA THR A 62 -11.04 6.78 11.54
C THR A 62 -12.07 7.76 12.10
N ALA A 63 -11.64 8.73 12.91
CA ALA A 63 -12.51 9.76 13.47
C ALA A 63 -12.89 10.86 12.46
N ALA A 64 -12.06 11.07 11.43
CA ALA A 64 -12.23 12.12 10.44
C ALA A 64 -13.06 11.69 9.22
N ALA A 65 -13.50 10.42 9.12
CA ALA A 65 -14.28 9.95 7.98
C ALA A 65 -15.66 10.64 7.90
N PRO A 66 -15.93 11.50 6.90
CA PRO A 66 -17.26 11.99 6.59
C PRO A 66 -17.94 11.05 5.59
N ALA A 67 -19.27 11.10 5.56
CA ALA A 67 -20.13 10.36 4.64
C ALA A 67 -19.69 10.50 3.16
N GLU A 68 -19.72 9.36 2.47
CA GLU A 68 -19.70 9.11 1.03
C GLU A 68 -19.44 10.32 0.11
N THR A 69 -18.29 10.31 -0.55
CA THR A 69 -18.14 10.97 -1.85
C THR A 69 -17.54 9.96 -2.81
N ARG A 70 -18.27 9.64 -3.89
CA ARG A 70 -17.77 8.84 -5.03
C ARG A 70 -16.45 9.45 -5.49
N PRO A 71 -15.31 8.75 -5.41
CA PRO A 71 -14.05 9.33 -5.80
C PRO A 71 -13.70 8.94 -7.23
N ASP A 72 -13.29 9.98 -7.96
CA ASP A 72 -12.69 9.98 -9.28
C ASP A 72 -11.51 8.99 -9.37
N ASP A 73 -11.30 8.41 -10.54
CA ASP A 73 -10.39 7.26 -10.78
C ASP A 73 -8.89 7.63 -10.74
N SER A 74 -8.57 8.85 -10.32
CA SER A 74 -7.21 9.44 -10.33
C SER A 74 -6.60 9.72 -8.95
N ASP A 75 -7.27 9.40 -7.84
CA ASP A 75 -6.86 9.80 -6.49
C ASP A 75 -5.85 8.86 -5.81
N VAL A 76 -4.76 8.54 -6.52
CA VAL A 76 -3.63 7.77 -5.96
C VAL A 76 -2.30 8.52 -6.13
N GLY A 77 -2.29 9.60 -6.93
CA GLY A 77 -1.07 10.36 -7.24
C GLY A 77 0.02 9.50 -7.88
N LEU A 78 -0.36 8.41 -8.56
CA LEU A 78 0.52 7.55 -9.34
C LEU A 78 -0.04 7.38 -10.74
N THR A 79 0.72 7.80 -11.74
CA THR A 79 0.34 7.68 -13.15
C THR A 79 1.12 6.52 -13.77
N ALA A 80 0.45 5.63 -14.50
CA ALA A 80 1.13 4.57 -15.22
C ALA A 80 2.11 5.17 -16.25
N ASN A 81 3.36 4.73 -16.21
CA ASN A 81 4.42 5.15 -17.12
C ASN A 81 4.47 4.18 -18.32
N ILE A 82 3.33 3.96 -18.97
CA ILE A 82 3.17 2.97 -20.02
C ILE A 82 2.16 3.50 -21.03
N GLU A 83 2.47 3.31 -22.31
CA GLU A 83 1.56 3.63 -23.40
C GLU A 83 0.26 2.81 -23.27
N PRO A 84 -0.92 3.42 -23.46
CA PRO A 84 -2.16 2.67 -23.55
C PRO A 84 -2.10 1.64 -24.69
N ASP A 85 -2.55 0.42 -24.41
CA ASP A 85 -2.60 -0.64 -25.42
C ASP A 85 -3.75 -0.35 -26.41
N PRO A 86 -3.48 -0.10 -27.71
CA PRO A 86 -4.53 0.16 -28.69
C PRO A 86 -5.45 -1.04 -28.92
N ALA A 87 -5.04 -2.26 -28.56
CA ALA A 87 -5.85 -3.47 -28.68
C ALA A 87 -6.81 -3.68 -27.49
N ALA A 88 -6.64 -2.92 -26.40
CA ALA A 88 -7.44 -3.05 -25.19
C ALA A 88 -7.84 -1.68 -24.60
N PRO A 89 -8.63 -0.87 -25.35
CA PRO A 89 -9.05 0.47 -24.90
C PRO A 89 -9.96 0.43 -23.65
N ASP A 90 -10.55 -0.72 -23.34
CA ASP A 90 -11.45 -0.95 -22.21
C ASP A 90 -10.72 -1.20 -20.87
N VAL A 91 -9.39 -1.36 -20.92
CA VAL A 91 -8.53 -1.55 -19.74
C VAL A 91 -7.43 -0.50 -19.75
N PRO A 92 -7.65 0.67 -19.13
CA PRO A 92 -6.67 1.74 -19.11
C PRO A 92 -5.40 1.35 -18.33
N PRO A 93 -4.25 2.00 -18.61
CA PRO A 93 -2.98 1.73 -17.93
C PRO A 93 -3.04 1.82 -16.40
N ALA A 94 -3.89 2.68 -15.84
CA ALA A 94 -4.10 2.79 -14.40
C ALA A 94 -4.64 1.50 -13.78
N GLU A 95 -5.52 0.79 -14.48
CA GLU A 95 -6.08 -0.48 -14.02
C GLU A 95 -5.07 -1.62 -14.12
N LEU A 96 -4.26 -1.64 -15.19
CA LEU A 96 -3.12 -2.53 -15.29
C LEU A 96 -2.16 -2.32 -14.12
N LEU A 97 -1.88 -1.05 -13.80
CA LEU A 97 -1.00 -0.67 -12.70
C LEU A 97 -1.57 -1.14 -11.35
N ALA A 98 -2.87 -0.93 -11.12
CA ALA A 98 -3.55 -1.38 -9.92
C ALA A 98 -3.50 -2.90 -9.76
N TRP A 99 -3.81 -3.64 -10.83
CA TRP A 99 -3.79 -5.09 -10.83
C TRP A 99 -2.39 -5.64 -10.51
N VAL A 100 -1.37 -5.18 -11.23
CA VAL A 100 0.01 -5.65 -11.04
C VAL A 100 0.52 -5.22 -9.66
N GLY A 101 0.18 -4.02 -9.21
CA GLY A 101 0.55 -3.53 -7.89
C GLY A 101 -0.01 -4.34 -6.74
N VAL A 102 -1.24 -4.85 -6.86
CA VAL A 102 -1.86 -5.72 -5.85
C VAL A 102 -1.31 -7.14 -5.90
N HIS A 103 -1.20 -7.73 -7.09
CA HIS A 103 -0.94 -9.16 -7.23
C HIS A 103 0.54 -9.52 -7.39
N ALA A 104 1.33 -8.64 -8.00
CA ALA A 104 2.73 -8.94 -8.31
C ALA A 104 3.58 -7.65 -8.31
N PRO A 105 3.67 -6.95 -7.16
CA PRO A 105 4.22 -5.60 -7.10
C PRO A 105 5.67 -5.53 -7.62
N HIS A 106 6.46 -6.59 -7.47
CA HIS A 106 7.87 -6.64 -7.92
C HIS A 106 8.05 -6.38 -9.43
N PHE A 107 7.03 -6.61 -10.24
CA PHE A 107 7.05 -6.28 -11.68
C PHE A 107 6.87 -4.78 -11.97
N LEU A 108 6.50 -3.95 -10.98
CA LEU A 108 6.44 -2.49 -11.14
C LEU A 108 7.83 -1.84 -11.22
N SER A 109 8.89 -2.59 -10.91
CA SER A 109 10.28 -2.11 -10.87
C SER A 109 10.82 -1.65 -12.22
N SER A 110 10.28 -2.15 -13.35
CA SER A 110 10.59 -1.65 -14.68
C SER A 110 9.41 -1.77 -15.64
N GLN A 111 9.33 -0.87 -16.62
CA GLN A 111 8.38 -0.97 -17.73
C GLN A 111 8.48 -2.31 -18.47
N ARG A 112 9.71 -2.81 -18.69
CA ARG A 112 9.95 -4.05 -19.42
C ARG A 112 9.39 -5.26 -18.67
N SER A 113 9.73 -5.40 -17.38
CA SER A 113 9.22 -6.49 -16.54
C SER A 113 7.71 -6.42 -16.41
N PHE A 114 7.16 -5.22 -16.27
CA PHE A 114 5.72 -4.99 -16.25
C PHE A 114 5.03 -5.48 -17.53
N ALA A 115 5.52 -5.06 -18.70
CA ALA A 115 4.93 -5.43 -19.99
C ALA A 115 5.00 -6.94 -20.23
N LEU A 116 6.12 -7.58 -19.87
CA LEU A 116 6.27 -9.03 -19.95
C LEU A 116 5.28 -9.75 -19.04
N TYR A 117 5.05 -9.25 -17.81
CA TYR A 117 4.07 -9.82 -16.90
C TYR A 117 2.65 -9.66 -17.44
N VAL A 118 2.26 -8.45 -17.85
CA VAL A 118 0.91 -8.17 -18.38
C VAL A 118 0.58 -9.07 -19.57
N ARG A 119 1.51 -9.18 -20.53
CA ARG A 119 1.35 -10.03 -21.71
C ARG A 119 1.38 -11.52 -21.34
N GLY A 120 2.40 -11.96 -20.60
CA GLY A 120 2.61 -13.37 -20.28
C GLY A 120 1.53 -13.97 -19.41
N TRP A 121 0.90 -13.16 -18.55
CA TRP A 121 -0.16 -13.59 -17.64
C TRP A 121 -1.57 -13.21 -18.10
N ASN A 122 -1.70 -12.64 -19.29
CA ASN A 122 -2.96 -12.14 -19.87
C ASN A 122 -3.79 -11.33 -18.84
N VAL A 123 -3.18 -10.25 -18.33
CA VAL A 123 -3.78 -9.42 -17.28
C VAL A 123 -5.04 -8.70 -17.77
N VAL A 124 -5.08 -8.29 -19.04
CA VAL A 124 -6.24 -7.63 -19.66
C VAL A 124 -7.51 -8.48 -19.51
N ASP A 125 -7.47 -9.74 -19.91
CA ASP A 125 -8.66 -10.61 -19.83
C ASP A 125 -9.05 -10.93 -18.39
N LYS A 126 -8.08 -10.96 -17.46
CA LYS A 126 -8.34 -11.12 -16.03
C LYS A 126 -9.07 -9.90 -15.46
N ILE A 127 -8.67 -8.69 -15.84
CA ILE A 127 -9.36 -7.45 -15.45
C ILE A 127 -10.77 -7.44 -16.03
N ARG A 128 -10.94 -7.75 -17.33
CA ARG A 128 -12.27 -7.85 -17.96
C ARG A 128 -13.18 -8.83 -17.22
N ARG A 129 -12.64 -9.99 -16.84
CA ARG A 129 -13.37 -10.99 -16.04
C ARG A 129 -13.74 -10.44 -14.65
N ALA A 130 -12.78 -9.85 -13.93
CA ALA A 130 -13.03 -9.29 -12.61
C ALA A 130 -14.05 -8.14 -12.63
N LYS A 131 -14.07 -7.33 -13.69
CA LYS A 131 -15.10 -6.30 -13.91
C LYS A 131 -16.48 -6.92 -14.11
N ARG A 132 -16.59 -7.96 -14.95
CA ARG A 132 -17.88 -8.69 -15.16
C ARG A 132 -18.40 -9.35 -13.89
N GLU A 133 -17.50 -9.85 -13.05
CA GLU A 133 -17.82 -10.48 -11.76
C GLU A 133 -18.03 -9.46 -10.62
N GLY A 134 -17.75 -8.17 -10.86
CA GLY A 134 -17.86 -7.11 -9.85
C GLY A 134 -16.74 -7.08 -8.79
N THR A 135 -15.74 -7.94 -8.91
CA THR A 135 -14.65 -8.11 -7.92
C THR A 135 -13.48 -7.14 -8.14
N PHE A 136 -13.45 -6.44 -9.28
CA PHE A 136 -12.35 -5.51 -9.58
C PHE A 136 -12.29 -4.29 -8.64
N ALA A 137 -13.42 -3.88 -8.06
CA ALA A 137 -13.46 -2.79 -7.08
C ALA A 137 -12.56 -3.06 -5.86
N ASP A 138 -12.48 -4.32 -5.40
CA ASP A 138 -11.62 -4.71 -4.28
C ASP A 138 -10.13 -4.55 -4.61
N VAL A 139 -9.76 -4.78 -5.88
CA VAL A 139 -8.39 -4.57 -6.37
C VAL A 139 -8.05 -3.09 -6.30
N LEU A 140 -8.96 -2.21 -6.71
CA LEU A 140 -8.74 -0.75 -6.64
C LEU A 140 -8.62 -0.27 -5.18
N VAL A 141 -9.46 -0.76 -4.27
CA VAL A 141 -9.38 -0.41 -2.84
C VAL A 141 -8.05 -0.85 -2.24
N ARG A 142 -7.62 -2.10 -2.51
CA ARG A 142 -6.30 -2.59 -2.05
C ARG A 142 -5.15 -1.82 -2.67
N TRP A 143 -5.26 -1.47 -3.95
CA TRP A 143 -4.24 -0.72 -4.65
C TRP A 143 -4.03 0.66 -4.02
N ARG A 144 -5.09 1.38 -3.66
CA ARG A 144 -5.00 2.69 -2.98
C ARG A 144 -4.16 2.61 -1.70
N VAL A 145 -4.37 1.58 -0.88
CA VAL A 145 -3.59 1.37 0.35
C VAL A 145 -2.11 1.07 0.02
N LEU A 146 -1.86 0.15 -0.91
CA LEU A 146 -0.50 -0.27 -1.26
C LEU A 146 0.30 0.84 -1.94
N ALA A 147 -0.34 1.62 -2.80
CA ALA A 147 0.26 2.69 -3.57
C ALA A 147 0.89 3.79 -2.68
N LEU A 148 0.25 4.11 -1.55
CA LEU A 148 0.77 5.04 -0.54
C LEU A 148 2.07 4.54 0.09
N GLU A 149 2.26 3.23 0.11
CA GLU A 149 3.32 2.53 0.83
C GLU A 149 4.43 2.03 -0.09
N ILE A 150 4.30 2.22 -1.40
CA ILE A 150 5.32 1.83 -2.39
C ILE A 150 6.65 2.46 -1.96
N PRO A 151 7.63 1.66 -1.51
CA PRO A 151 8.79 2.20 -0.84
C PRO A 151 9.60 3.11 -1.77
N LYS A 152 10.02 4.28 -1.25
CA LYS A 152 11.08 5.10 -1.88
C LYS A 152 12.34 4.29 -2.18
N SER A 153 12.57 3.17 -1.47
CA SER A 153 13.75 2.30 -1.61
C SER A 153 13.77 1.45 -2.88
N TRP A 154 12.67 1.34 -3.62
CA TRP A 154 12.70 0.72 -4.96
C TRP A 154 13.47 1.58 -5.97
N ARG A 155 13.89 2.79 -5.57
CA ARG A 155 14.69 3.74 -6.35
C ARG A 155 16.21 3.58 -6.21
N SER A 156 16.73 2.67 -5.38
CA SER A 156 18.16 2.69 -5.03
C SER A 156 18.79 1.30 -4.99
N GLY A 157 19.19 0.79 -6.16
CA GLY A 157 20.10 -0.33 -6.30
C GLY A 157 20.85 -0.25 -7.63
N ARG A 158 22.14 -0.59 -7.66
CA ARG A 158 22.95 -0.62 -8.91
C ARG A 158 22.30 -1.46 -10.02
N LEU A 159 21.47 -2.44 -9.66
CA LEU A 159 20.68 -3.28 -10.57
C LEU A 159 19.55 -2.55 -11.33
N LEU A 160 19.14 -1.35 -10.91
CA LEU A 160 18.05 -0.61 -11.59
C LEU A 160 18.53 0.21 -12.79
N LYS A 161 19.82 0.59 -12.86
CA LYS A 161 20.33 1.37 -14.00
C LYS A 161 20.22 0.63 -15.33
N ASP A 162 20.23 -0.70 -15.29
CA ASP A 162 20.19 -1.54 -16.50
C ASP A 162 18.77 -1.99 -16.89
N ASN A 163 17.77 -1.78 -16.01
CA ASN A 163 16.40 -2.31 -16.20
C ASN A 163 15.38 -1.27 -16.69
N GLY A 164 15.78 0.00 -16.86
CA GLY A 164 14.91 1.07 -17.36
C GLY A 164 14.01 1.69 -16.28
N PRO A 165 13.18 2.70 -16.64
CA PRO A 165 12.35 3.42 -15.68
C PRO A 165 11.25 2.52 -15.08
N PRO A 166 10.79 2.82 -13.86
CA PRO A 166 9.68 2.09 -13.24
C PRO A 166 8.39 2.25 -14.07
N ALA A 167 7.46 1.33 -13.87
CA ALA A 167 6.17 1.28 -14.56
C ALA A 167 5.19 2.41 -14.18
N TYR A 168 5.60 3.34 -13.31
CA TYR A 168 4.78 4.43 -12.80
C TYR A 168 5.59 5.71 -12.57
N HIS A 169 4.89 6.84 -12.64
CA HIS A 169 5.30 8.17 -12.19
C HIS A 169 4.50 8.58 -10.97
N ARG A 170 5.02 9.52 -10.18
CA ARG A 170 4.28 10.19 -9.09
C ARG A 170 4.05 11.64 -9.48
#